data_AF-A0A951BBZ1-F1
#
_entry.id   AF-A0A951BBZ1-F1
#
_cell.length_a   1.000
_cell.length_b   1.000
_cell.length_c   1.000
_cell.angle_alpha   90.00
_cell.angle_beta   90.00
_cell.angle_gamma   90.00
#
_symmetry.space_group_name_H-M   'P 1'
#
loop_
_entity.id
_entity.type
_entity.pdbx_description
1 polymer ?
#
loop_
_entity_poly.entity_id
_entity_poly.type
_entity_poly.pdbx_seq_one_letter_code
_entity_poly.pdbx_strand_id
1 'polypeptide(L)'
;DYYDAAIVRFAGGATGVVSGSATVPKGSPFQIDIRLFGTEGMLLLDVERERLIVRRHDKADADCEIAAGDGAPDGMVPLHRFIDLCLGRLTPESATAWAPVMDIEILDALYRSAASGKTERV
;
A
#
# COMPACT_ATOMS: atom_id res chain seq x y z
N ASP A 1 -18.89 -5.81 -4.66
CA ASP A 1 -19.06 -4.38 -4.35
C ASP A 1 -18.03 -3.62 -5.18
N TYR A 2 -18.27 -2.36 -5.54
CA TYR A 2 -17.24 -1.48 -6.12
C TYR A 2 -16.59 -0.59 -5.07
N TYR A 3 -17.06 -0.64 -3.82
CA TYR A 3 -16.55 0.11 -2.69
C TYR A 3 -16.41 -0.84 -1.52
N ASP A 4 -15.20 -1.00 -1.02
CA ASP A 4 -14.92 -1.85 0.13
C ASP A 4 -14.11 -1.07 1.15
N ALA A 5 -14.32 -1.38 2.43
CA ALA A 5 -13.53 -0.85 3.52
C ALA A 5 -13.37 -1.91 4.61
N ALA A 6 -12.20 -1.94 5.25
CA ALA A 6 -11.89 -2.83 6.34
C ALA A 6 -11.06 -2.13 7.41
N ILE A 7 -11.26 -2.57 8.65
CA ILE A 7 -10.43 -2.20 9.79
C ILE A 7 -9.71 -3.46 10.26
N VAL A 8 -8.40 -3.39 10.39
CA VAL A 8 -7.56 -4.52 10.81
C VAL A 8 -6.80 -4.18 12.07
N ARG A 9 -6.50 -5.20 12.87
CA ARG A 9 -5.58 -5.10 14.01
C ARG A 9 -4.39 -5.99 13.76
N PHE A 10 -3.21 -5.39 13.74
CA PHE A 10 -1.95 -6.11 13.57
C PHE A 10 -1.54 -6.80 14.88
N ALA A 11 -0.73 -7.86 14.78
CA ALA A 11 -0.22 -8.59 15.95
C ALA A 11 0.52 -7.68 16.95
N GLY A 12 1.21 -6.63 16.46
CA GLY A 12 1.89 -5.62 17.28
C GLY A 12 0.95 -4.59 17.92
N GLY A 13 -0.37 -4.73 17.82
CA GLY A 13 -1.35 -3.83 18.42
C GLY A 13 -1.70 -2.58 17.58
N ALA A 14 -0.96 -2.33 16.50
CA ALA A 14 -1.31 -1.28 15.55
C ALA A 14 -2.70 -1.53 14.92
N THR A 15 -3.39 -0.45 14.57
CA THR A 15 -4.68 -0.51 13.88
C THR A 15 -4.52 0.07 12.48
N GLY A 16 -5.05 -0.64 11.48
CA GLY A 16 -5.05 -0.21 10.09
C GLY A 16 -6.47 -0.01 9.58
N VAL A 17 -6.63 0.92 8.65
CA VAL A 17 -7.86 1.09 7.87
C VAL A 17 -7.46 1.05 6.40
N VAL A 18 -8.18 0.24 5.63
CA VAL A 18 -8.05 0.19 4.18
C VAL A 18 -9.42 0.43 3.58
N SER A 19 -9.48 1.24 2.53
CA SER A 19 -10.68 1.45 1.74
C SER A 19 -10.31 1.60 0.28
N GLY A 20 -11.17 1.14 -0.61
CA GLY A 20 -10.94 1.20 -2.04
C GLY A 20 -12.22 1.44 -2.81
N SER A 21 -12.07 1.98 -4.01
CA SER A 21 -13.15 2.11 -4.97
C SER A 21 -12.68 1.80 -6.38
N ALA A 22 -13.51 1.09 -7.14
CA ALA A 22 -13.30 0.85 -8.56
C ALA A 22 -13.96 1.91 -9.47
N THR A 23 -14.51 3.00 -8.92
CA THR A 23 -15.27 4.01 -9.68
C THR A 23 -14.51 5.32 -9.85
N VAL A 24 -13.18 5.27 -9.85
CA VAL A 24 -12.36 6.45 -10.17
C VAL A 24 -12.73 6.94 -11.58
N PRO A 25 -13.07 8.23 -11.77
CA PRO A 25 -13.47 8.75 -13.08
C PRO A 25 -12.39 8.52 -14.14
N LYS A 26 -12.83 8.27 -15.38
CA LYS A 26 -11.91 8.15 -16.51
C LYS A 26 -11.11 9.44 -16.69
N GLY A 27 -9.80 9.32 -16.79
CA GLY A 27 -8.88 10.46 -16.95
C GLY A 27 -8.39 11.06 -15.64
N SER A 28 -8.90 10.60 -14.49
CA SER A 28 -8.29 10.92 -13.19
C SER A 28 -6.96 10.16 -13.01
N PRO A 29 -5.96 10.76 -12.35
CA PRO A 29 -4.73 10.06 -11.98
C PRO A 29 -5.01 8.88 -11.06
N PHE A 30 -4.05 7.96 -10.99
CA PHE A 30 -4.09 6.82 -10.09
C PHE A 30 -4.12 7.30 -8.62
N GLN A 31 -5.06 6.77 -7.83
CA GLN A 31 -5.34 7.24 -6.48
C GLN A 31 -4.82 6.23 -5.45
N ILE A 32 -3.71 6.55 -4.81
CA ILE A 32 -3.24 5.86 -3.61
C ILE A 32 -2.79 6.91 -2.61
N ASP A 33 -3.34 6.86 -1.41
CA ASP A 33 -2.81 7.59 -0.26
C ASP A 33 -2.47 6.61 0.88
N ILE A 34 -1.30 6.80 1.48
CA ILE A 34 -0.83 6.02 2.62
C ILE A 34 -0.51 6.98 3.74
N ARG A 35 -1.09 6.72 4.91
CA ARG A 35 -0.82 7.49 6.13
C ARG A 35 -0.38 6.55 7.23
N LEU A 36 0.80 6.80 7.77
CA LEU A 36 1.35 6.06 8.89
C LEU A 36 1.47 7.00 10.08
N PHE A 37 0.97 6.57 11.22
CA PHE A 37 1.07 7.29 12.49
C PHE A 37 1.81 6.40 13.48
N GLY A 38 2.88 6.94 14.04
CA GLY A 38 3.76 6.23 14.95
C GLY A 38 4.10 7.06 16.17
N THR A 39 4.97 6.50 17.02
CA THR A 39 5.41 7.14 18.26
C THR A 39 6.33 8.34 18.04
N GLU A 40 6.91 8.49 16.84
CA GLU A 40 7.80 9.60 16.49
C GLU A 40 7.12 10.68 15.63
N GLY A 41 5.89 10.45 15.17
CA GLY A 41 5.18 11.37 14.29
C GLY A 41 4.37 10.66 13.21
N MET A 42 4.34 11.22 12.00
CA MET A 42 3.57 10.69 10.88
C MET A 42 4.30 10.77 9.54
N LEU A 43 3.89 9.87 8.64
CA LEU A 43 4.24 9.89 7.22
C LEU A 43 2.95 9.97 6.39
N LEU A 44 2.96 10.80 5.36
CA LEU A 44 1.95 10.87 4.31
C LEU A 44 2.63 10.60 2.96
N LEU A 45 2.13 9.61 2.23
CA LEU A 45 2.38 9.43 0.81
C LEU A 45 1.07 9.64 0.06
N ASP A 46 1.07 10.53 -0.90
CA ASP A 46 -0.06 10.85 -1.78
C ASP A 46 0.45 10.74 -3.22
N VAL A 47 0.11 9.63 -3.88
CA VAL A 47 0.62 9.28 -5.21
C VAL A 47 -0.03 10.17 -6.28
N GLU A 48 -1.31 10.53 -6.10
CA GLU A 48 -2.02 11.44 -7.02
C GLU A 48 -1.32 12.81 -7.08
N ARG A 49 -0.94 13.34 -5.92
CA ARG A 49 -0.34 14.69 -5.80
C ARG A 49 1.18 14.68 -5.76
N GLU A 50 1.81 13.52 -5.95
CA GLU A 50 3.26 13.36 -5.96
C GLU A 50 3.91 14.00 -4.73
N ARG A 51 3.42 13.59 -3.55
CA ARG A 51 3.79 14.22 -2.29
C ARG A 51 4.14 13.19 -1.24
N LEU A 52 5.34 13.30 -0.69
CA LEU A 52 5.81 12.54 0.46
C LEU A 52 6.21 13.49 1.58
N ILE A 53 5.52 13.39 2.71
CA ILE A 53 5.71 14.27 3.86
C ILE A 53 5.99 13.43 5.10
N VAL A 54 7.02 13.83 5.84
CA VAL A 54 7.30 13.37 7.19
C VAL A 54 7.12 14.53 8.17
N ARG A 55 6.32 14.31 9.21
CA ARG A 55 6.15 15.24 10.32
C ARG A 55 6.53 14.55 11.61
N ARG A 56 7.52 15.08 12.34
CA ARG A 56 8.05 14.46 13.55
C ARG A 56 7.71 15.27 14.79
N HIS A 57 7.56 14.60 15.93
CA HIS A 57 7.32 15.29 17.20
C HIS A 57 8.50 16.13 17.68
N ASP A 58 9.72 15.77 17.26
CA ASP A 58 10.94 16.54 17.49
C ASP A 58 11.11 17.74 16.54
N LYS A 59 10.15 17.98 15.64
CA LYS A 59 10.14 19.02 14.61
C LYS A 59 11.18 18.86 13.51
N ALA A 60 11.87 17.71 13.42
CA ALA A 60 12.76 17.40 12.31
C ALA A 60 11.96 16.96 11.07
N ASP A 61 11.03 17.80 10.63
CA ASP A 61 10.14 17.54 9.51
C ASP A 61 10.91 17.42 8.19
N ALA A 62 10.39 16.62 7.26
CA ALA A 62 10.92 16.51 5.91
C ALA A 62 9.79 16.57 4.88
N ASP A 63 9.98 17.40 3.86
CA ASP A 63 9.18 17.40 2.64
C ASP A 63 10.06 16.79 1.55
N CYS A 64 9.71 15.58 1.12
CA CYS A 64 10.47 14.83 0.13
C CYS A 64 9.91 15.17 -1.26
N GLU A 65 10.78 15.69 -2.13
CA GLU A 65 10.45 15.96 -3.52
C GLU A 65 10.18 14.65 -4.27
N ILE A 66 9.07 14.62 -5.00
CA ILE A 66 8.75 13.60 -5.99
C ILE A 66 8.66 14.33 -7.32
N ALA A 67 9.34 13.81 -8.35
CA ALA A 67 9.35 14.48 -9.64
C ALA A 67 7.98 14.33 -10.31
N ALA A 68 7.62 15.34 -11.11
CA ALA A 68 6.37 15.32 -11.84
C ALA A 68 6.31 14.12 -12.80
N GLY A 69 5.28 13.29 -12.67
CA GLY A 69 5.07 12.06 -13.42
C GLY A 69 5.50 10.78 -12.70
N ASP A 70 6.28 10.86 -11.62
CA ASP A 70 6.76 9.67 -10.88
C ASP A 70 5.63 8.96 -10.12
N GLY A 71 4.47 9.61 -9.92
CA GLY A 71 3.27 8.98 -9.36
C GLY A 71 2.51 8.10 -10.36
N ALA A 72 2.86 8.15 -11.64
CA ALA A 72 2.17 7.37 -12.67
C ALA A 72 2.54 5.87 -12.56
N PRO A 73 1.56 4.96 -12.73
CA PRO A 73 1.86 3.54 -12.75
C PRO A 73 2.73 3.19 -13.97
N ASP A 74 3.94 2.69 -13.73
CA ASP A 74 4.83 2.18 -14.77
C ASP A 74 4.71 0.64 -14.89
N GLY A 75 4.00 0.19 -15.92
CA GLY A 75 3.82 -1.23 -16.22
C GLY A 75 5.10 -1.95 -16.70
N MET A 76 6.15 -1.20 -17.07
CA MET A 76 7.40 -1.76 -17.55
C MET A 76 8.34 -2.15 -16.40
N VAL A 77 8.24 -1.49 -15.25
CA VAL A 77 9.08 -1.81 -14.08
C VAL A 77 8.94 -3.27 -13.66
N PRO A 78 7.73 -3.84 -13.47
CA PRO A 78 7.59 -5.26 -13.14
C PRO A 78 8.17 -6.19 -14.20
N LEU A 79 8.02 -5.87 -15.49
CA LEU A 79 8.56 -6.67 -16.59
C LEU A 79 10.09 -6.68 -16.58
N HIS A 80 10.74 -5.52 -16.44
CA HIS A 80 12.19 -5.43 -16.38
C HIS A 80 12.74 -6.16 -15.15
N ARG A 81 12.07 -6.03 -13.99
CA ARG A 81 12.43 -6.79 -12.78
C ARG A 81 12.34 -8.29 -13.02
N PHE A 82 11.28 -8.76 -13.70
CA PHE A 82 11.15 -10.16 -14.05
C PHE A 82 12.28 -10.64 -14.98
N ILE A 83 12.66 -9.85 -15.99
CA ILE A 83 13.78 -10.15 -16.87
C ILE A 83 15.10 -10.24 -16.07
N ASP A 84 15.36 -9.27 -15.20
CA ASP A 84 16.57 -9.27 -14.37
C ASP A 84 16.62 -10.48 -13.43
N LEU A 85 15.47 -10.91 -12.89
CA LEU A 85 15.35 -12.14 -12.11
C LEU A 85 15.73 -13.37 -12.96
N CYS A 86 15.18 -13.50 -14.17
CA CYS A 86 15.51 -14.60 -15.08
C CYS A 86 16.99 -14.62 -15.49
N LEU A 87 17.63 -13.45 -15.56
CA LEU A 87 19.05 -13.30 -15.89
C LEU A 87 19.98 -13.44 -14.67
N GLY A 88 19.44 -13.71 -13.48
CA GLY A 88 20.22 -13.85 -12.25
C GLY A 88 20.82 -12.54 -11.74
N ARG A 89 20.26 -11.39 -12.15
CA ARG A 89 20.72 -10.04 -11.79
C ARG A 89 20.03 -9.47 -10.54
N LEU A 90 18.97 -10.12 -10.07
CA LEU A 90 18.30 -9.80 -8.81
C LEU A 90 18.61 -10.87 -7.76
N THR A 91 18.80 -10.42 -6.52
CA THR A 91 18.79 -11.32 -5.37
C THR A 91 17.34 -11.70 -5.04
N PRO A 92 17.06 -12.93 -4.58
CA PRO A 92 15.69 -13.38 -4.25
C PRO A 92 14.94 -12.52 -3.22
N GLU A 93 15.63 -11.63 -2.49
CA GLU A 93 15.06 -10.73 -1.50
C GLU A 93 14.07 -9.71 -2.10
N SER A 94 14.16 -9.42 -3.41
CA SER A 94 13.27 -8.43 -4.05
C SER A 94 11.84 -8.93 -4.34
N ALA A 95 11.58 -10.22 -4.16
CA ALA A 95 10.26 -10.83 -4.36
C ALA A 95 10.13 -12.05 -3.45
N THR A 96 9.97 -11.81 -2.15
CA THR A 96 9.76 -12.90 -1.21
C THR A 96 8.43 -13.60 -1.50
N ALA A 97 8.51 -14.88 -1.86
CA ALA A 97 7.38 -15.74 -2.26
C ALA A 97 6.24 -15.87 -1.22
N TRP A 98 6.41 -15.35 0.00
CA TRP A 98 5.39 -15.34 1.03
C TRP A 98 4.37 -14.19 0.90
N ALA A 99 4.69 -13.11 0.18
CA ALA A 99 3.79 -11.97 0.03
C ALA A 99 2.46 -12.34 -0.67
N PRO A 100 2.44 -13.10 -1.78
CA PRO A 100 1.19 -13.39 -2.49
C PRO A 100 0.24 -14.34 -1.73
N VAL A 101 0.76 -15.28 -0.94
CA VAL A 101 -0.09 -16.20 -0.14
C VAL A 101 -0.79 -15.41 0.96
N MET A 102 -0.06 -14.52 1.62
CA MET A 102 -0.58 -13.67 2.68
C MET A 102 -1.67 -12.71 2.16
N ASP A 103 -1.50 -12.15 0.95
CA ASP A 103 -2.51 -11.28 0.32
C ASP A 103 -3.84 -12.01 0.13
N ILE A 104 -3.80 -13.27 -0.35
CA ILE A 104 -5.00 -14.09 -0.56
C ILE A 104 -5.66 -14.42 0.76
N GLU A 105 -4.89 -14.82 1.78
CA GLU A 105 -5.41 -15.17 3.11
C GLU A 105 -6.07 -13.96 3.78
N ILE A 106 -5.47 -12.78 3.68
CA ILE A 106 -6.05 -11.54 4.19
C ILE A 106 -7.35 -11.23 3.45
N LEU A 107 -7.36 -11.27 2.12
CA LEU A 107 -8.55 -10.95 1.33
C LEU A 107 -9.72 -11.91 1.62
N ASP A 108 -9.45 -13.21 1.74
CA ASP A 108 -10.44 -14.21 2.15
C ASP A 108 -11.02 -13.89 3.54
N ALA A 109 -10.16 -13.57 4.51
CA ALA A 109 -10.61 -13.21 5.85
C ALA A 109 -11.45 -11.92 5.87
N LEU A 110 -11.10 -10.92 5.07
CA LEU A 110 -11.89 -9.69 4.93
C LEU A 110 -13.29 -10.01 4.38
N TYR A 111 -13.41 -10.85 3.37
CA TYR A 111 -14.71 -11.22 2.82
C TYR A 111 -15.55 -12.09 3.78
N ARG A 112 -14.94 -13.02 4.50
CA ARG A 112 -15.64 -13.79 5.56
C ARG A 112 -16.10 -12.88 6.70
N SER A 113 -15.29 -11.89 7.06
CA SER A 113 -15.65 -10.88 8.07
C SER A 113 -16.85 -10.05 7.61
N ALA A 114 -16.84 -9.55 6.36
CA ALA A 114 -17.95 -8.79 5.79
C ALA A 114 -19.25 -9.60 5.72
N ALA A 115 -19.18 -10.87 5.30
CA ALA A 115 -20.35 -11.74 5.20
C ALA A 115 -20.94 -12.12 6.56
N SER A 116 -20.10 -12.30 7.59
CA SER A 116 -20.53 -12.74 8.93
C SER A 116 -20.81 -11.60 9.91
N GLY A 117 -20.31 -10.40 9.63
CA GLY A 117 -20.31 -9.25 10.55
C GLY A 117 -19.40 -9.44 11.77
N LYS A 118 -18.47 -10.40 11.74
CA LYS A 118 -17.56 -10.75 12.86
C LYS A 118 -16.11 -10.53 12.48
N THR A 119 -15.24 -10.31 13.47
CA THR A 119 -13.80 -10.25 13.24
C THR A 119 -13.25 -11.62 12.86
N GLU A 120 -12.39 -11.67 11.85
CA GLU A 120 -11.67 -12.86 11.41
C GLU A 120 -10.18 -12.78 11.78
N ARG A 121 -9.54 -13.93 11.96
CA ARG A 121 -8.09 -14.04 12.23
C ARG A 121 -7.40 -14.69 11.04
N VAL A 122 -6.20 -14.21 10.75
CA VAL A 122 -5.22 -14.77 9.81
C VAL A 122 -3.95 -15.11 10.59
#